data_AF-A0A0S8HFK9-F1
#
_entry.id   AF-A0A0S8HFK9-F1
#
_cell.length_a   1.000
_cell.length_b   1.000
_cell.length_c   1.000
_cell.angle_alpha   90.00
_cell.angle_beta   90.00
_cell.angle_gamma   90.00
#
_symmetry.space_group_name_H-M   'P 1'
#
loop_
_entity.id
_entity.type
_entity.pdbx_description
1 polymer ?
#
loop_
_entity_poly.entity_id
_entity_poly.type
_entity_poly.pdbx_seq_one_letter_code
_entity_poly.pdbx_strand_id
1 'polypeptide(L)'
;FRIAAPKGTGSRRGPFYRLDPKSVRTDSVLRVFSGESAIVTNLIRFFAFTPADVHTQPVKSSVDAKPPIVLAQFSDPDSSPAVAARPYGRGIVLMFYTTASARWHDWPTDPSGSFVVVMNDTRNYLTRPRDEGLAAGVGEPIVFEMMDKLPANASEAQRRRMLTASARLKFPKSPNTVALEPRHRFENIASRVRQVIESIRKAELQPPRKLDEMLQLAESQFARRDLPAVGQSLKVLAGELEEWQKSADAKQAPGVFAAANSLRISLLEAARSDLAALARRELRYARPTDAGIYHLTLLDAREGPIEEVLFARNPDPAEGDLHISTREEIAAAIGTDQFRYTQPLVAEKRAASIELGAKREYWIWALIAMLVILALEIVLGQRFGHYTAPETPRR
;
A
#
# COMPACT_ATOMS: atom_id res chain seq x y z
N PHE A 1 21.64 20.08 25.83
CA PHE A 1 21.52 18.68 25.36
C PHE A 1 22.03 17.74 26.44
N ARG A 2 21.23 16.77 26.89
CA ARG A 2 21.74 15.71 27.80
C ARG A 2 22.36 14.60 26.96
N ILE A 3 23.57 14.86 26.46
CA ILE A 3 24.33 13.88 25.68
C ILE A 3 25.30 13.23 26.68
N ALA A 4 25.05 11.99 27.10
CA ALA A 4 26.15 11.24 27.69
C ALA A 4 27.19 10.99 26.57
N ALA A 5 28.46 10.89 26.96
CA ALA A 5 29.53 10.68 25.99
C ALA A 5 29.23 9.44 25.11
N PRO A 6 29.37 9.52 23.78
CA PRO A 6 29.07 8.41 22.88
C PRO A 6 29.83 7.14 23.25
N LYS A 7 29.29 5.99 22.88
CA LYS A 7 29.99 4.70 23.03
C LYS A 7 31.36 4.77 22.35
N GLY A 8 32.44 4.59 23.10
CA GLY A 8 33.82 4.51 22.58
C GLY A 8 34.75 5.69 22.92
N THR A 9 34.25 6.80 23.47
CA THR A 9 35.12 7.80 24.11
C THR A 9 35.60 7.23 25.45
N GLY A 10 36.92 7.14 25.67
CA GLY A 10 37.59 6.39 26.75
C GLY A 10 37.28 6.78 28.21
N SER A 11 36.20 7.53 28.47
CA SER A 11 35.63 7.74 29.79
C SER A 11 34.83 6.51 30.25
N ARG A 12 34.82 6.22 31.56
CA ARG A 12 33.90 5.28 32.22
C ARG A 12 32.51 5.36 31.58
N ARG A 13 31.91 4.21 31.23
CA ARG A 13 30.57 4.15 30.64
C ARG A 13 29.62 4.99 31.49
N GLY A 14 29.11 6.08 30.91
CA GLY A 14 28.18 6.97 31.57
C GLY A 14 26.87 6.27 31.93
N PRO A 15 25.98 6.93 32.70
CA PRO A 15 24.64 6.43 32.92
C PRO A 15 23.95 6.17 31.57
N PHE A 16 23.14 5.13 31.52
CA PHE A 16 22.30 4.81 30.37
C PHE A 16 20.85 4.83 30.78
N TYR A 17 19.99 5.05 29.81
CA TYR A 17 18.53 5.06 29.94
C TYR A 17 17.94 3.89 29.18
N ARG A 18 16.71 3.53 29.52
CA ARG A 18 15.92 2.51 28.83
C ARG A 18 14.62 3.14 28.33
N LEU A 19 13.86 2.40 27.54
CA LEU A 19 12.44 2.75 27.35
C LEU A 19 11.68 2.38 28.64
N ASP A 20 10.79 3.25 29.11
CA ASP A 20 9.90 2.90 30.22
C ASP A 20 8.81 1.94 29.69
N PRO A 21 8.77 0.67 30.15
CA PRO A 21 7.81 -0.31 29.67
C PRO A 21 6.35 0.13 29.85
N LYS A 22 6.06 0.92 30.89
CA LYS A 22 4.69 1.38 31.19
C LYS A 22 4.22 2.48 30.25
N SER A 23 5.15 3.18 29.61
CA SER A 23 4.87 4.28 28.67
C SER A 23 4.60 3.80 27.24
N VAL A 24 4.92 2.54 26.92
CA VAL A 24 4.82 2.00 25.56
C VAL A 24 3.35 1.77 25.21
N ARG A 25 2.87 2.46 24.17
CA ARG A 25 1.50 2.25 23.64
C ARG A 25 1.40 0.94 22.86
N THR A 26 0.37 0.15 23.17
CA THR A 26 0.13 -1.18 22.58
C THR A 26 -0.30 -1.14 21.11
N ASP A 27 -0.97 -0.06 20.68
CA ASP A 27 -1.47 0.16 19.31
C ASP A 27 -0.45 0.85 18.39
N SER A 28 0.84 0.78 18.73
CA SER A 28 1.89 1.57 18.08
C SER A 28 2.94 0.73 17.35
N VAL A 29 3.85 1.42 16.65
CA VAL A 29 5.08 0.83 16.05
C VAL A 29 5.98 0.11 17.04
N LEU A 30 5.72 0.29 18.35
CA LEU A 30 6.48 -0.28 19.44
C LEU A 30 5.75 -1.45 20.12
N ARG A 31 4.75 -2.05 19.46
CA ARG A 31 3.98 -3.18 20.00
C ARG A 31 4.85 -4.35 20.49
N VAL A 32 6.02 -4.57 19.88
CA VAL A 32 7.00 -5.60 20.29
C VAL A 32 7.53 -5.37 21.72
N PHE A 33 7.39 -4.16 22.26
CA PHE A 33 7.77 -3.80 23.62
C PHE A 33 6.58 -3.79 24.61
N SER A 34 5.40 -4.24 24.18
CA SER A 34 4.21 -4.31 25.03
C SER A 34 3.94 -5.73 25.53
N GLY A 35 3.10 -5.87 26.57
CA GLY A 35 2.73 -7.15 27.14
C GLY A 35 3.92 -7.94 27.69
N GLU A 36 3.95 -9.25 27.43
CA GLU A 36 5.02 -10.14 27.90
C GLU A 36 6.40 -9.81 27.28
N SER A 37 6.41 -9.19 26.10
CA SER A 37 7.64 -8.79 25.41
C SER A 37 8.24 -7.46 25.93
N ALA A 38 7.60 -6.84 26.93
CA ALA A 38 8.14 -5.67 27.62
C ALA A 38 9.54 -5.91 28.19
N ILE A 39 9.90 -7.17 28.49
CA ILE A 39 11.25 -7.53 28.95
C ILE A 39 12.35 -7.13 27.96
N VAL A 40 12.06 -7.05 26.66
CA VAL A 40 13.04 -6.68 25.62
C VAL A 40 13.51 -5.24 25.80
N THR A 41 12.68 -4.36 26.35
CA THR A 41 13.10 -2.97 26.66
C THR A 41 14.27 -2.90 27.65
N ASN A 42 14.44 -3.93 28.51
CA ASN A 42 15.53 -3.99 29.48
C ASN A 42 16.89 -4.29 28.85
N LEU A 43 16.88 -4.87 27.64
CA LEU A 43 18.09 -5.25 26.89
C LEU A 43 18.70 -4.07 26.16
N ILE A 44 17.90 -3.07 25.81
CA ILE A 44 18.32 -1.91 25.04
C ILE A 44 18.78 -0.79 25.98
N ARG A 45 19.99 -0.28 25.75
CA ARG A 45 20.59 0.82 26.52
C ARG A 45 20.80 2.03 25.63
N PHE A 46 20.22 3.15 26.02
CA PHE A 46 20.39 4.44 25.38
C PHE A 46 21.38 5.29 26.16
N PHE A 47 22.50 5.63 25.52
CA PHE A 47 23.54 6.49 26.10
C PHE A 47 23.29 7.96 25.75
N ALA A 48 22.66 8.24 24.62
CA ALA A 48 22.33 9.61 24.22
C ALA A 48 20.95 9.65 23.56
N PHE A 49 20.24 10.76 23.77
CA PHE A 49 18.99 11.08 23.11
C PHE A 49 18.84 12.61 23.00
N THR A 50 17.95 13.05 22.11
CA THR A 50 17.61 14.47 21.97
C THR A 50 16.53 14.79 22.98
N PRO A 51 16.79 15.61 24.01
CA PRO A 51 15.76 15.98 24.98
C PRO A 51 14.66 16.77 24.29
N ALA A 52 13.41 16.50 24.68
CA ALA A 52 12.25 17.23 24.20
C ALA A 52 11.26 17.37 25.35
N ASP A 53 10.74 18.59 25.52
CA ASP A 53 9.72 18.85 26.51
C ASP A 53 8.38 18.33 26.00
N VAL A 54 7.62 17.65 26.86
CA VAL A 54 6.21 17.37 26.60
C VAL A 54 5.46 18.69 26.77
N HIS A 55 5.42 19.51 25.72
CA HIS A 55 4.62 20.71 25.75
C HIS A 55 3.14 20.33 25.89
N THR A 56 2.57 20.60 27.07
CA THR A 56 1.15 20.41 27.38
C THR A 56 0.26 21.38 26.63
N GLN A 57 0.83 22.48 26.12
CA GLN A 57 0.10 23.45 25.31
C GLN A 57 0.36 23.17 23.82
N PRO A 58 -0.69 23.04 23.00
CA PRO A 58 -0.51 22.94 21.56
C PRO A 58 0.13 24.24 21.08
N VAL A 59 1.42 24.19 20.72
CA VAL A 59 2.05 25.23 19.90
C VAL A 59 1.10 25.44 18.74
N LYS A 60 0.60 26.67 18.53
CA LYS A 60 -0.31 27.04 17.43
C LYS A 60 0.24 26.49 16.13
N SER A 61 -0.19 25.29 15.79
CA SER A 61 0.25 24.61 14.61
C SER A 61 -0.69 24.98 13.48
N SER A 62 -0.24 24.79 12.25
CA SER A 62 -1.09 24.95 11.07
C SER A 62 -2.45 24.29 11.29
N VAL A 63 -3.49 24.84 10.65
CA VAL A 63 -4.89 24.41 10.77
C VAL A 63 -5.05 22.88 10.61
N ASP A 64 -4.13 22.24 9.89
CA ASP A 64 -4.16 20.81 9.56
C ASP A 64 -3.36 19.88 10.50
N ALA A 65 -2.70 20.40 11.54
CA ALA A 65 -1.81 19.62 12.39
C ALA A 65 -2.44 19.31 13.75
N LYS A 66 -2.72 18.03 14.01
CA LYS A 66 -3.17 17.54 15.32
C LYS A 66 -2.03 17.60 16.35
N PRO A 67 -2.32 17.61 17.66
CA PRO A 67 -1.27 17.54 18.68
C PRO A 67 -0.46 16.23 18.56
N PRO A 68 0.85 16.25 18.87
CA PRO A 68 1.67 15.05 18.89
C PRO A 68 1.21 14.11 20.00
N ILE A 69 1.35 12.82 19.75
CA ILE A 69 1.04 11.73 20.67
C ILE A 69 2.34 11.01 21.00
N VAL A 70 2.70 10.97 22.29
CA VAL A 70 3.87 10.22 22.76
C VAL A 70 3.55 8.73 22.73
N LEU A 71 4.38 7.95 22.03
CA LEU A 71 4.23 6.50 21.87
C LEU A 71 5.08 5.70 22.85
N ALA A 72 6.21 6.27 23.29
CA ALA A 72 7.04 5.76 24.37
C ALA A 72 7.89 6.89 24.97
N GLN A 73 8.29 6.71 26.22
CA GLN A 73 9.17 7.59 26.99
C GLN A 73 10.44 6.85 27.41
N PHE A 74 11.49 7.60 27.67
CA PHE A 74 12.68 7.09 28.33
C PHE A 74 12.43 6.95 29.84
N SER A 75 13.18 6.07 30.48
CA SER A 75 13.16 5.83 31.93
C SER A 75 13.96 6.88 32.72
N ASP A 76 14.16 8.07 32.15
CA ASP A 76 14.87 9.17 32.82
C ASP A 76 13.94 9.89 33.82
N PRO A 77 14.48 10.67 34.78
CA PRO A 77 13.67 11.33 35.80
C PRO A 77 12.57 12.26 35.25
N ASP A 78 12.79 12.81 34.05
CA ASP A 78 11.84 13.73 33.42
C ASP A 78 10.86 13.04 32.46
N SER A 79 10.93 11.70 32.34
CA SER A 79 10.11 10.90 31.42
C SER A 79 10.12 11.46 29.99
N SER A 80 11.30 11.78 29.50
CA SER A 80 11.54 12.39 28.20
C SER A 80 10.93 11.53 27.08
N PRO A 81 10.29 12.11 26.04
CA PRO A 81 9.77 11.35 24.91
C PRO A 81 10.87 10.59 24.19
N ALA A 82 10.65 9.29 23.98
CA ALA A 82 11.52 8.45 23.16
C ALA A 82 11.03 8.38 21.71
N VAL A 83 9.71 8.22 21.55
CA VAL A 83 9.04 8.17 20.25
C VAL A 83 7.75 8.95 20.32
N ALA A 84 7.50 9.81 19.34
CA ALA A 84 6.25 10.55 19.20
C ALA A 84 5.71 10.48 17.78
N ALA A 85 4.39 10.36 17.63
CA ALA A 85 3.71 10.42 16.35
C ALA A 85 2.84 11.66 16.27
N ARG A 86 2.71 12.26 15.09
CA ARG A 86 1.87 13.44 14.87
C ARG A 86 1.11 13.31 13.55
N PRO A 87 -0.23 13.34 13.57
CA PRO A 87 -0.99 13.48 12.34
C PRO A 87 -0.74 14.85 11.71
N TYR A 88 -0.36 14.86 10.43
CA TYR A 88 -0.12 16.08 9.66
C TYR A 88 -0.80 15.96 8.30
N GLY A 89 -1.84 16.77 8.08
CA GLY A 89 -2.71 16.63 6.91
C GLY A 89 -3.36 15.25 6.85
N ARG A 90 -3.08 14.48 5.78
CA ARG A 90 -3.55 13.09 5.60
C ARG A 90 -2.54 12.02 6.05
N GLY A 91 -1.36 12.43 6.52
CA GLY A 91 -0.27 11.54 6.89
C GLY A 91 -0.01 11.51 8.40
N ILE A 92 0.95 10.67 8.79
CA ILE A 92 1.49 10.62 10.15
C ILE A 92 3.00 10.85 10.04
N VAL A 93 3.52 11.76 10.87
CA VAL A 93 4.94 11.99 11.05
C VAL A 93 5.36 11.28 12.34
N LEU A 94 6.39 10.46 12.27
CA LEU A 94 6.95 9.77 13.43
C LEU A 94 8.35 10.32 13.73
N MET A 95 8.60 10.65 14.99
CA MET A 95 9.89 11.15 15.47
C MET A 95 10.45 10.17 16.49
N PHE A 96 11.66 9.70 16.24
CA PHE A 96 12.50 9.02 17.23
C PHE A 96 13.46 10.06 17.82
N TYR A 97 13.48 10.21 19.14
CA TYR A 97 14.40 11.11 19.83
C TYR A 97 15.80 10.51 20.04
N THR A 98 16.14 9.49 19.26
CA THR A 98 17.46 8.85 19.19
C THR A 98 17.90 8.77 17.73
N THR A 99 19.13 8.34 17.47
CA THR A 99 19.62 8.06 16.10
C THR A 99 19.40 6.59 15.75
N ALA A 100 19.76 6.16 14.54
CA ALA A 100 19.91 4.73 14.21
C ALA A 100 21.33 4.20 14.50
N SER A 101 22.21 5.03 15.06
CA SER A 101 23.63 4.72 15.21
C SER A 101 23.90 3.92 16.48
N ALA A 102 24.70 2.86 16.34
CA ALA A 102 25.24 2.09 17.46
C ALA A 102 26.14 2.92 18.42
N ARG A 103 26.45 4.18 18.08
CA ARG A 103 27.16 5.12 18.95
C ARG A 103 26.29 5.66 20.09
N TRP A 104 24.98 5.75 19.88
CA TRP A 104 24.03 6.36 20.82
C TRP A 104 23.31 5.32 21.68
N HIS A 105 23.20 4.09 21.19
CA HIS A 105 22.57 2.97 21.89
C HIS A 105 23.04 1.65 21.29
N ASP A 106 22.77 0.53 21.94
CA ASP A 106 23.11 -0.81 21.45
C ASP A 106 21.99 -1.52 20.70
N TRP A 107 20.82 -0.88 20.54
CA TRP A 107 19.65 -1.47 19.90
C TRP A 107 19.89 -2.17 18.54
N PRO A 108 20.63 -1.62 17.56
CA PRO A 108 20.84 -2.29 16.27
C PRO A 108 21.69 -3.55 16.38
N THR A 109 22.44 -3.70 17.48
CA THR A 109 23.29 -4.85 17.78
C THR A 109 22.68 -5.79 18.82
N ASP A 110 21.44 -5.50 19.25
CA ASP A 110 20.78 -6.29 20.27
C ASP A 110 20.44 -7.70 19.74
N PRO A 111 20.74 -8.78 20.51
CA PRO A 111 20.51 -10.15 20.06
C PRO A 111 19.05 -10.51 19.78
N SER A 112 18.07 -9.77 20.33
CA SER A 112 16.65 -10.05 20.06
C SER A 112 16.23 -9.70 18.64
N GLY A 113 17.04 -8.91 17.91
CA GLY A 113 16.67 -8.42 16.58
C GLY A 113 15.50 -7.42 16.58
N SER A 114 15.08 -6.94 17.76
CA SER A 114 13.92 -6.05 17.91
C SER A 114 14.02 -4.76 17.10
N PHE A 115 15.23 -4.28 16.80
CA PHE A 115 15.43 -3.10 15.97
C PHE A 115 14.81 -3.27 14.57
N VAL A 116 15.06 -4.40 13.91
CA VAL A 116 14.54 -4.67 12.56
C VAL A 116 13.02 -4.79 12.59
N VAL A 117 12.48 -5.44 13.62
CA VAL A 117 11.03 -5.57 13.81
C VAL A 117 10.37 -4.20 13.95
N VAL A 118 10.89 -3.33 14.81
CA VAL A 118 10.34 -1.97 14.99
C VAL A 118 10.49 -1.12 13.73
N MET A 119 11.59 -1.22 12.98
CA MET A 119 11.73 -0.49 11.72
C MET A 119 10.72 -0.98 10.67
N ASN A 120 10.45 -2.28 10.61
CA ASN A 120 9.43 -2.85 9.71
C ASN A 120 8.01 -2.44 10.14
N ASP A 121 7.70 -2.50 11.43
CA ASP A 121 6.42 -2.01 11.97
C ASP A 121 6.27 -0.49 11.75
N THR A 122 7.36 0.27 11.85
CA THR A 122 7.40 1.70 11.52
C THR A 122 7.07 1.95 10.05
N ARG A 123 7.68 1.18 9.14
CA ARG A 123 7.33 1.24 7.71
C ARG A 123 5.84 0.99 7.53
N ASN A 124 5.31 -0.09 8.10
CA ASN A 124 3.90 -0.47 7.96
C ASN A 124 2.94 0.56 8.55
N TYR A 125 3.30 1.18 9.67
CA TYR A 125 2.52 2.23 10.32
C TYR A 125 2.51 3.54 9.54
N LEU A 126 3.66 3.89 8.93
CA LEU A 126 3.78 5.07 8.09
C LEU A 126 3.21 4.86 6.69
N THR A 127 3.13 3.61 6.21
CA THR A 127 2.42 3.30 4.97
C THR A 127 0.94 3.49 5.20
N ARG A 128 0.38 4.54 4.58
CA ARG A 128 -1.05 4.82 4.56
C ARG A 128 -1.81 3.55 4.11
N PRO A 129 -2.94 3.19 4.76
CA PRO A 129 -3.88 2.23 4.19
C PRO A 129 -4.13 2.67 2.76
N ARG A 130 -3.77 1.83 1.79
CA ARG A 130 -3.99 2.15 0.38
C ARG A 130 -5.48 2.40 0.25
N ASP A 131 -5.86 3.58 -0.24
CA ASP A 131 -7.15 3.68 -0.92
C ASP A 131 -7.00 2.67 -2.07
N GLU A 132 -7.60 1.48 -1.94
CA GLU A 132 -7.40 0.36 -2.87
C GLU A 132 -7.74 0.77 -4.31
N GLY A 133 -8.61 1.78 -4.48
CA GLY A 133 -8.90 2.37 -5.80
C GLY A 133 -7.78 3.24 -6.39
N LEU A 134 -6.86 3.78 -5.59
CA LEU A 134 -5.80 4.68 -6.05
C LEU A 134 -4.47 3.96 -6.36
N ALA A 135 -4.24 2.78 -5.81
CA ALA A 135 -3.02 2.01 -6.03
C ALA A 135 -3.37 0.59 -6.52
N ALA A 136 -2.85 0.23 -7.69
CA ALA A 136 -3.15 -1.04 -8.36
C ALA A 136 -1.90 -1.58 -9.08
N GLY A 137 -1.95 -2.79 -9.61
CA GLY A 137 -0.89 -3.35 -10.47
C GLY A 137 -0.84 -2.68 -11.84
N VAL A 138 0.30 -2.74 -12.53
CA VAL A 138 0.37 -2.41 -13.97
C VAL A 138 -0.60 -3.31 -14.74
N GLY A 139 -1.32 -2.74 -15.71
CA GLY A 139 -2.38 -3.42 -16.46
C GLY A 139 -3.76 -3.32 -15.82
N GLU A 140 -3.86 -3.08 -14.50
CA GLU A 140 -5.14 -2.93 -13.82
C GLU A 140 -5.78 -1.55 -14.09
N PRO A 141 -7.09 -1.50 -14.36
CA PRO A 141 -7.75 -0.26 -14.75
C PRO A 141 -7.62 0.81 -13.67
N ILE A 142 -7.44 2.07 -14.08
CA ILE A 142 -7.64 3.22 -13.19
C ILE A 142 -9.13 3.53 -13.21
N VAL A 143 -9.76 3.44 -12.04
CA VAL A 143 -11.17 3.74 -11.83
C VAL A 143 -11.23 4.90 -10.83
N PHE A 144 -11.87 5.98 -11.22
CA PHE A 144 -12.09 7.13 -10.34
C PHE A 144 -13.56 7.49 -10.33
N GLU A 145 -14.19 7.30 -9.18
CA GLU A 145 -15.57 7.72 -8.96
C GLU A 145 -15.59 9.19 -8.56
N MET A 146 -16.07 10.06 -9.45
CA MET A 146 -16.12 11.51 -9.19
C MET A 146 -16.96 11.87 -7.95
N MET A 147 -17.99 11.07 -7.64
CA MET A 147 -18.96 11.40 -6.60
C MET A 147 -18.46 11.16 -5.18
N ASP A 148 -17.53 10.22 -4.99
CA ASP A 148 -17.00 9.87 -3.66
C ASP A 148 -16.11 10.95 -3.05
N LYS A 149 -15.63 11.90 -3.87
CA LYS A 149 -14.75 12.99 -3.43
C LYS A 149 -15.48 14.31 -3.20
N LEU A 150 -16.76 14.41 -3.57
CA LEU A 150 -17.58 15.57 -3.19
C LEU A 150 -17.80 15.54 -1.69
N PRO A 151 -17.37 16.56 -0.94
CA PRO A 151 -17.68 16.60 0.49
C PRO A 151 -19.20 16.63 0.65
N ALA A 152 -19.73 15.98 1.69
CA ALA A 152 -21.18 15.81 1.85
C ALA A 152 -21.94 17.16 1.82
N ASN A 153 -21.28 18.25 2.23
CA ASN A 153 -21.76 19.62 2.23
C ASN A 153 -21.48 20.42 0.94
N ALA A 154 -21.02 19.80 -0.15
CA ALA A 154 -20.79 20.48 -1.41
C ALA A 154 -22.09 21.10 -1.95
N SER A 155 -22.04 22.38 -2.32
CA SER A 155 -23.19 23.10 -2.87
C SER A 155 -23.65 22.49 -4.20
N GLU A 156 -24.91 22.70 -4.57
CA GLU A 156 -25.43 22.19 -5.85
C GLU A 156 -24.64 22.75 -7.05
N ALA A 157 -24.14 23.98 -6.95
CA ALA A 157 -23.24 24.57 -7.94
C ALA A 157 -21.90 23.84 -8.02
N GLN A 158 -21.26 23.51 -6.89
CA GLN A 158 -20.02 22.71 -6.86
C GLN A 158 -20.23 21.32 -7.41
N ARG A 159 -21.34 20.68 -7.05
CA ARG A 159 -21.74 19.38 -7.62
C ARG A 159 -21.83 19.54 -9.13
N ARG A 160 -22.68 20.43 -9.66
CA ARG A 160 -22.83 20.71 -11.11
C ARG A 160 -21.53 21.04 -11.82
N ARG A 161 -20.60 21.77 -11.19
CA ARG A 161 -19.28 22.05 -11.75
C ARG A 161 -18.47 20.76 -11.94
N MET A 162 -18.32 19.96 -10.88
CA MET A 162 -17.72 18.63 -10.98
C MET A 162 -18.43 17.74 -11.99
N LEU A 163 -19.76 17.91 -12.16
CA LEU A 163 -20.52 17.14 -13.15
C LEU A 163 -20.12 17.43 -14.61
N THR A 164 -19.54 18.59 -14.86
CA THR A 164 -19.13 19.07 -16.19
C THR A 164 -17.61 19.11 -16.36
N ALA A 165 -16.87 18.76 -15.31
CA ALA A 165 -15.42 18.76 -15.33
C ALA A 165 -14.91 17.76 -16.37
N SER A 166 -13.94 18.20 -17.16
CA SER A 166 -13.17 17.30 -18.02
C SER A 166 -11.98 16.77 -17.24
N ALA A 167 -11.51 15.57 -17.57
CA ALA A 167 -10.38 14.97 -16.88
C ALA A 167 -9.23 14.74 -17.84
N ARG A 168 -8.02 15.10 -17.42
CA ARG A 168 -6.78 14.79 -18.13
C ARG A 168 -5.94 13.85 -17.28
N LEU A 169 -5.51 12.75 -17.87
CA LEU A 169 -4.58 11.82 -17.25
C LEU A 169 -3.20 12.02 -17.87
N LYS A 170 -2.22 12.38 -17.04
CA LYS A 170 -0.79 12.46 -17.40
C LYS A 170 -0.08 11.18 -17.00
N PHE A 171 0.75 10.68 -17.92
CA PHE A 171 1.48 9.43 -17.76
C PHE A 171 2.83 9.66 -17.07
N PRO A 172 3.35 8.66 -16.32
CA PRO A 172 4.61 8.80 -15.60
C PRO A 172 5.83 9.02 -16.52
N LYS A 173 5.82 8.43 -17.72
CA LYS A 173 6.97 8.47 -18.66
C LYS A 173 6.69 9.24 -19.95
N SER A 174 5.48 9.77 -20.14
CA SER A 174 5.10 10.47 -21.36
C SER A 174 4.58 11.87 -21.04
N PRO A 175 5.02 12.90 -21.79
CA PRO A 175 4.45 14.23 -21.67
C PRO A 175 3.01 14.29 -22.19
N ASN A 176 2.55 13.25 -22.89
CA ASN A 176 1.20 13.20 -23.42
C ASN A 176 0.18 13.16 -22.29
N THR A 177 -0.95 13.82 -22.49
CA THR A 177 -2.12 13.71 -21.63
C THR A 177 -3.25 13.09 -22.43
N VAL A 178 -3.89 12.06 -21.89
CA VAL A 178 -5.10 11.50 -22.49
C VAL A 178 -6.30 12.17 -21.81
N ALA A 179 -7.16 12.78 -22.60
CA ALA A 179 -8.46 13.21 -22.12
C ALA A 179 -9.27 11.96 -21.80
N LEU A 180 -9.61 11.76 -20.52
CA LEU A 180 -10.55 10.73 -20.11
C LEU A 180 -11.95 11.31 -20.35
N GLU A 181 -12.33 11.44 -21.62
CA GLU A 181 -13.71 11.77 -21.94
C GLU A 181 -14.57 10.50 -21.84
N PRO A 182 -15.81 10.61 -21.34
CA PRO A 182 -16.84 9.56 -21.47
C PRO A 182 -17.05 9.09 -22.93
N ARG A 183 -16.57 9.87 -23.91
CA ARG A 183 -16.71 9.73 -25.37
C ARG A 183 -16.51 8.31 -25.90
N HIS A 184 -15.55 7.54 -25.39
CA HIS A 184 -15.22 6.25 -26.01
C HIS A 184 -16.37 5.22 -25.91
N ARG A 185 -17.22 5.32 -24.88
CA ARG A 185 -18.43 4.47 -24.81
C ARG A 185 -19.53 4.96 -25.75
N PHE A 186 -19.69 6.28 -25.87
CA PHE A 186 -20.67 6.89 -26.77
C PHE A 186 -20.39 6.58 -28.24
N GLU A 187 -19.14 6.68 -28.66
CA GLU A 187 -18.74 6.37 -30.05
C GLU A 187 -18.95 4.89 -30.38
N ASN A 188 -18.68 3.99 -29.42
CA ASN A 188 -18.94 2.56 -29.58
C ASN A 188 -20.44 2.27 -29.74
N ILE A 189 -21.30 2.86 -28.90
CA ILE A 189 -22.77 2.70 -29.02
C ILE A 189 -23.26 3.28 -30.35
N ALA A 190 -22.87 4.50 -30.69
CA ALA A 190 -23.25 5.15 -31.94
C ALA A 190 -22.77 4.37 -33.17
N SER A 191 -21.58 3.76 -33.12
CA SER A 191 -21.07 2.91 -34.22
C SER A 191 -21.87 1.62 -34.40
N ARG A 192 -22.25 0.95 -33.29
CA ARG A 192 -23.07 -0.27 -33.33
C ARG A 192 -24.47 0.01 -33.85
N VAL A 193 -25.08 1.11 -33.39
CA VAL A 193 -26.37 1.56 -33.88
C VAL A 193 -26.29 1.81 -35.40
N ARG A 194 -25.27 2.53 -35.88
CA ARG A 194 -25.03 2.75 -37.31
C ARG A 194 -24.85 1.45 -38.11
N GLN A 195 -24.09 0.49 -37.59
CA GLN A 195 -23.85 -0.80 -38.25
C GLN A 195 -25.14 -1.62 -38.44
N VAL A 196 -26.06 -1.57 -37.48
CA VAL A 196 -27.32 -2.30 -37.56
C VAL A 196 -28.28 -1.64 -38.54
N ILE A 197 -28.33 -0.31 -38.59
CA ILE A 197 -29.10 0.41 -39.63
C ILE A 197 -28.63 0.03 -41.01
N GLU A 198 -27.31 0.02 -41.23
CA GLU A 198 -26.78 -0.39 -42.54
C GLU A 198 -27.08 -1.84 -42.85
N SER A 199 -27.13 -2.70 -41.84
CA SER A 199 -27.58 -4.09 -42.01
C SER A 199 -29.07 -4.18 -42.40
N ILE A 200 -29.93 -3.34 -41.80
CA ILE A 200 -31.37 -3.26 -42.13
C ILE A 200 -31.55 -2.73 -43.56
N ARG A 201 -30.86 -1.65 -43.92
CA ARG A 201 -30.91 -1.06 -45.27
C ARG A 201 -30.47 -2.04 -46.35
N LYS A 202 -29.38 -2.79 -46.11
CA LYS A 202 -28.88 -3.82 -47.04
C LYS A 202 -29.84 -4.99 -47.24
N ALA A 203 -30.73 -5.25 -46.30
CA ALA A 203 -31.73 -6.32 -46.41
C ALA A 203 -32.96 -5.91 -47.23
N GLU A 204 -32.96 -4.72 -47.84
CA GLU A 204 -34.10 -4.13 -48.59
C GLU A 204 -35.39 -4.00 -47.78
N LEU A 205 -35.34 -4.23 -46.48
CA LEU A 205 -36.40 -3.92 -45.56
C LEU A 205 -36.39 -2.40 -45.39
N GLN A 206 -37.36 -1.70 -45.96
CA GLN A 206 -37.54 -0.28 -45.66
C GLN A 206 -37.76 -0.15 -44.15
N PRO A 207 -36.81 0.44 -43.39
CA PRO A 207 -37.07 0.68 -41.98
C PRO A 207 -38.26 1.63 -41.88
N PRO A 208 -39.10 1.52 -40.84
CA PRO A 208 -40.14 2.50 -40.61
C PRO A 208 -39.53 3.89 -40.59
N ARG A 209 -40.12 4.86 -41.29
CA ARG A 209 -39.67 6.26 -41.30
C ARG A 209 -39.40 6.81 -39.89
N LYS A 210 -40.22 6.36 -38.93
CA LYS A 210 -40.10 6.66 -37.51
C LYS A 210 -38.74 6.23 -36.92
N LEU A 211 -38.19 5.09 -37.34
CA LEU A 211 -36.89 4.59 -36.88
C LEU A 211 -35.75 5.51 -37.29
N ASP A 212 -35.74 5.99 -38.54
CA ASP A 212 -34.73 6.96 -39.05
C ASP A 212 -34.83 8.30 -38.31
N GLU A 213 -36.05 8.80 -38.05
CA GLU A 213 -36.28 10.04 -37.29
C GLU A 213 -35.78 9.93 -35.84
N MET A 214 -36.07 8.81 -35.17
CA MET A 214 -35.59 8.54 -33.81
C MET A 214 -34.07 8.44 -33.74
N LEU A 215 -33.47 7.97 -34.82
CA LEU A 215 -32.04 7.84 -34.96
C LEU A 215 -31.34 9.17 -35.14
N GLN A 216 -31.83 10.01 -36.04
CA GLN A 216 -31.34 11.38 -36.17
C GLN A 216 -31.51 12.16 -34.87
N LEU A 217 -32.62 11.94 -34.14
CA LEU A 217 -32.81 12.49 -32.82
C LEU A 217 -31.73 11.99 -31.86
N ALA A 218 -31.50 10.68 -31.75
CA ALA A 218 -30.46 10.12 -30.91
C ALA A 218 -29.07 10.67 -31.27
N GLU A 219 -28.69 10.70 -32.54
CA GLU A 219 -27.43 11.28 -33.04
C GLU A 219 -27.29 12.75 -32.67
N SER A 220 -28.37 13.55 -32.79
CA SER A 220 -28.37 14.95 -32.38
C SER A 220 -28.22 15.12 -30.87
N GLN A 221 -28.83 14.25 -30.07
CA GLN A 221 -28.69 14.24 -28.61
C GLN A 221 -27.28 13.81 -28.19
N PHE A 222 -26.69 12.83 -28.89
CA PHE A 222 -25.29 12.44 -28.73
C PHE A 222 -24.36 13.63 -29.04
N ALA A 223 -24.60 14.37 -30.13
CA ALA A 223 -23.82 15.55 -30.49
C ALA A 223 -23.92 16.67 -29.43
N ARG A 224 -25.09 16.84 -28.80
CA ARG A 224 -25.34 17.82 -27.74
C ARG A 224 -24.83 17.39 -26.36
N ARG A 225 -24.39 16.13 -26.21
CA ARG A 225 -23.96 15.54 -24.93
C ARG A 225 -25.08 15.57 -23.86
N ASP A 226 -26.34 15.57 -24.26
CA ASP A 226 -27.50 15.54 -23.35
C ASP A 226 -27.80 14.08 -22.94
N LEU A 227 -27.16 13.64 -21.87
CA LEU A 227 -27.16 12.24 -21.44
C LEU A 227 -28.56 11.71 -21.03
N PRO A 228 -29.38 12.45 -20.26
CA PRO A 228 -30.76 12.06 -20.02
C PRO A 228 -31.55 11.89 -21.31
N ALA A 229 -31.42 12.81 -22.26
CA ALA A 229 -32.12 12.74 -23.53
C ALA A 229 -31.65 11.55 -24.38
N VAL A 230 -30.34 11.26 -24.42
CA VAL A 230 -29.78 10.07 -25.08
C VAL A 230 -30.38 8.80 -24.47
N GLY A 231 -30.37 8.65 -23.14
CA GLY A 231 -30.91 7.47 -22.47
C GLY A 231 -32.40 7.25 -22.76
N GLN A 232 -33.17 8.35 -22.83
CA GLN A 232 -34.57 8.30 -23.21
C GLN A 232 -34.74 7.92 -24.70
N SER A 233 -33.97 8.52 -25.61
CA SER A 233 -33.99 8.18 -27.03
C SER A 233 -33.65 6.71 -27.29
N LEU A 234 -32.66 6.15 -26.58
CA LEU A 234 -32.30 4.74 -26.70
C LEU A 234 -33.41 3.80 -26.22
N LYS A 235 -34.12 4.15 -25.13
CA LYS A 235 -35.27 3.38 -24.66
C LYS A 235 -36.41 3.38 -25.67
N VAL A 236 -36.73 4.54 -26.24
CA VAL A 236 -37.79 4.63 -27.25
C VAL A 236 -37.38 3.88 -28.51
N LEU A 237 -36.12 4.02 -28.97
CA LEU A 237 -35.60 3.25 -30.12
C LEU A 237 -35.70 1.73 -29.89
N ALA A 238 -35.40 1.26 -28.69
CA ALA A 238 -35.55 -0.15 -28.33
C ALA A 238 -37.02 -0.62 -28.35
N GLY A 239 -37.96 0.25 -27.98
CA GLY A 239 -39.40 -0.01 -28.08
C GLY A 239 -39.90 -0.09 -29.52
N GLU A 240 -39.50 0.86 -30.37
CA GLU A 240 -39.84 0.86 -31.80
C GLU A 240 -39.26 -0.36 -32.54
N LEU A 241 -38.03 -0.76 -32.19
CA LEU A 241 -37.42 -1.99 -32.71
C LEU A 241 -38.24 -3.22 -32.34
N GLU A 242 -38.78 -3.28 -31.12
CA GLU A 242 -39.64 -4.38 -30.68
C GLU A 242 -40.99 -4.40 -31.43
N GLU A 243 -41.63 -3.25 -31.61
CA GLU A 243 -42.89 -3.15 -32.36
C GLU A 243 -42.69 -3.53 -33.83
N TRP A 244 -41.63 -3.04 -34.46
CA TRP A 244 -41.28 -3.42 -35.83
C TRP A 244 -41.05 -4.92 -35.94
N GLN A 245 -40.31 -5.51 -35.00
CA GLN A 245 -40.04 -6.95 -34.96
C GLN A 245 -41.32 -7.78 -34.80
N LYS A 246 -42.34 -7.28 -34.08
CA LYS A 246 -43.65 -7.95 -33.99
C LYS A 246 -44.45 -7.85 -35.30
N SER A 247 -44.26 -6.79 -36.07
CA SER A 247 -44.98 -6.53 -37.32
C SER A 247 -44.36 -7.19 -38.56
N ALA A 248 -43.05 -7.45 -38.54
CA ALA A 248 -42.33 -8.01 -39.66
C ALA A 248 -42.41 -9.56 -39.67
N ASP A 249 -42.51 -10.15 -40.87
CA ASP A 249 -42.51 -11.62 -41.01
C ASP A 249 -41.09 -12.16 -40.80
N ALA A 250 -40.87 -12.80 -39.65
CA ALA A 250 -39.57 -13.36 -39.27
C ALA A 250 -39.01 -14.36 -40.28
N LYS A 251 -39.84 -14.94 -41.15
CA LYS A 251 -39.42 -15.88 -42.20
C LYS A 251 -38.64 -15.21 -43.34
N GLN A 252 -38.83 -13.91 -43.57
CA GLN A 252 -38.24 -13.22 -44.71
C GLN A 252 -36.77 -12.82 -44.49
N ALA A 253 -36.35 -12.61 -43.23
CA ALA A 253 -34.99 -12.13 -42.95
C ALA A 253 -34.49 -12.50 -41.52
N PRO A 254 -34.30 -13.79 -41.21
CA PRO A 254 -33.92 -14.24 -39.86
C PRO A 254 -32.61 -13.62 -39.32
N GLY A 255 -31.65 -13.33 -40.20
CA GLY A 255 -30.41 -12.65 -39.82
C GLY A 255 -30.62 -11.20 -39.33
N VAL A 256 -31.57 -10.49 -39.92
CA VAL A 256 -31.91 -9.11 -39.53
C VAL A 256 -32.61 -9.10 -38.17
N PHE A 257 -33.49 -10.06 -37.90
CA PHE A 257 -34.15 -10.21 -36.61
C PHE A 257 -33.17 -10.52 -35.48
N ALA A 258 -32.20 -11.42 -35.73
CA ALA A 258 -31.15 -11.71 -34.75
C ALA A 258 -30.28 -10.48 -34.46
N ALA A 259 -29.91 -9.72 -35.49
CA ALA A 259 -29.15 -8.48 -35.35
C ALA A 259 -29.95 -7.39 -34.60
N ALA A 260 -31.23 -7.21 -34.94
CA ALA A 260 -32.12 -6.24 -34.30
C ALA A 260 -32.34 -6.56 -32.81
N ASN A 261 -32.56 -7.84 -32.46
CA ASN A 261 -32.70 -8.24 -31.06
C ASN A 261 -31.39 -8.11 -30.28
N SER A 262 -30.25 -8.48 -30.89
CA SER A 262 -28.92 -8.26 -30.30
C SER A 262 -28.65 -6.77 -30.04
N LEU A 263 -29.05 -5.90 -30.97
CA LEU A 263 -28.99 -4.45 -30.77
C LEU A 263 -29.92 -4.02 -29.64
N ARG A 264 -31.17 -4.47 -29.63
CA ARG A 264 -32.15 -4.12 -28.58
C ARG A 264 -31.62 -4.46 -27.19
N ILE A 265 -31.09 -5.66 -27.01
CA ILE A 265 -30.47 -6.10 -25.75
C ILE A 265 -29.27 -5.20 -25.44
N SER A 266 -28.36 -4.98 -26.41
CA SER A 266 -27.20 -4.10 -26.23
C SER A 266 -27.59 -2.66 -25.88
N LEU A 267 -28.69 -2.14 -26.42
CA LEU A 267 -29.20 -0.80 -26.17
C LEU A 267 -29.84 -0.67 -24.80
N LEU A 268 -30.60 -1.67 -24.37
CA LEU A 268 -31.18 -1.72 -23.02
C LEU A 268 -30.10 -1.94 -21.97
N GLU A 269 -29.08 -2.76 -22.27
CA GLU A 269 -27.93 -2.99 -21.41
C GLU A 269 -27.03 -1.76 -21.35
N ALA A 270 -26.74 -1.10 -22.48
CA ALA A 270 -26.05 0.19 -22.49
C ALA A 270 -26.86 1.26 -21.75
N ALA A 271 -28.17 1.37 -21.98
CA ALA A 271 -29.01 2.29 -21.24
C ALA A 271 -28.96 1.98 -19.74
N ARG A 272 -28.99 0.73 -19.30
CA ARG A 272 -28.98 0.36 -17.87
C ARG A 272 -27.60 0.49 -17.23
N SER A 273 -26.56 -0.04 -17.87
CA SER A 273 -25.17 -0.05 -17.40
C SER A 273 -24.54 1.33 -17.50
N ASP A 274 -24.75 2.04 -18.60
CA ASP A 274 -24.21 3.38 -18.77
C ASP A 274 -25.05 4.43 -18.03
N LEU A 275 -26.38 4.34 -17.89
CA LEU A 275 -27.08 5.24 -16.95
C LEU A 275 -26.62 5.00 -15.51
N ALA A 276 -26.29 3.77 -15.11
CA ALA A 276 -25.78 3.49 -13.77
C ALA A 276 -24.31 3.93 -13.59
N ALA A 277 -23.45 3.73 -14.58
CA ALA A 277 -22.04 4.17 -14.55
C ALA A 277 -21.89 5.69 -14.75
N LEU A 278 -22.78 6.32 -15.52
CA LEU A 278 -22.90 7.77 -15.66
C LEU A 278 -23.62 8.41 -14.47
N ALA A 279 -24.49 7.67 -13.76
CA ALA A 279 -25.00 8.10 -12.46
C ALA A 279 -23.89 8.05 -11.40
N ARG A 280 -23.02 7.02 -11.42
CA ARG A 280 -21.84 6.91 -10.56
C ARG A 280 -20.65 7.78 -11.00
N ARG A 281 -20.66 8.26 -12.24
CA ARG A 281 -19.66 9.15 -12.86
C ARG A 281 -18.25 8.62 -12.70
N GLU A 282 -18.09 7.39 -13.15
CA GLU A 282 -16.83 6.67 -13.13
C GLU A 282 -15.95 7.11 -14.32
N LEU A 283 -14.78 7.67 -14.04
CA LEU A 283 -13.70 7.84 -15.02
C LEU A 283 -12.87 6.55 -15.03
N ARG A 284 -12.80 5.89 -16.18
CA ARG A 284 -12.05 4.64 -16.33
C ARG A 284 -10.98 4.74 -17.39
N TYR A 285 -9.75 4.44 -17.02
CA TYR A 285 -8.64 4.20 -17.94
C TYR A 285 -8.27 2.71 -17.91
N ALA A 286 -8.56 2.01 -19.01
CA ALA A 286 -8.70 0.56 -18.97
C ALA A 286 -7.40 -0.23 -18.77
N ARG A 287 -6.27 0.24 -19.29
CA ARG A 287 -5.00 -0.50 -19.28
C ARG A 287 -3.80 0.45 -19.17
N PRO A 288 -3.39 0.82 -17.95
CA PRO A 288 -2.10 1.47 -17.73
C PRO A 288 -0.95 0.51 -18.02
N THR A 289 -0.13 0.85 -19.01
CA THR A 289 1.00 0.02 -19.46
C THR A 289 2.29 0.31 -18.72
N ASP A 290 2.41 1.51 -18.13
CA ASP A 290 3.61 1.93 -17.42
C ASP A 290 3.44 1.83 -15.91
N ALA A 291 4.46 1.33 -15.23
CA ALA A 291 4.59 1.51 -13.78
C ALA A 291 4.90 2.99 -13.46
N GLY A 292 4.36 3.49 -12.35
CA GLY A 292 4.63 4.83 -11.84
C GLY A 292 3.41 5.55 -11.29
N ILE A 293 3.53 6.87 -11.16
CA ILE A 293 2.48 7.76 -10.67
C ILE A 293 1.80 8.42 -11.86
N TYR A 294 0.49 8.20 -11.99
CA TYR A 294 -0.37 8.85 -12.96
C TYR A 294 -1.06 10.03 -12.28
N HIS A 295 -1.08 11.17 -12.96
CA HIS A 295 -1.72 12.38 -12.45
C HIS A 295 -3.03 12.59 -13.19
N LEU A 296 -4.14 12.49 -12.47
CA LEU A 296 -5.45 12.86 -12.98
C LEU A 296 -5.74 14.30 -12.55
N THR A 297 -5.79 15.21 -13.51
CA THR A 297 -6.22 16.59 -13.27
C THR A 297 -7.67 16.73 -13.71
N LEU A 298 -8.55 17.03 -12.76
CA LEU A 298 -9.92 17.45 -13.05
C LEU A 298 -9.91 18.94 -13.41
N LEU A 299 -10.43 19.28 -14.57
CA LEU A 299 -10.46 20.63 -15.12
C LEU A 299 -11.90 21.14 -15.18
N ASP A 300 -12.13 22.31 -14.60
CA ASP A 300 -13.29 23.13 -14.90
C ASP A 300 -13.09 23.77 -16.27
N ALA A 301 -14.12 23.76 -17.12
CA ALA A 301 -14.08 24.35 -18.45
C ALA A 301 -13.78 25.87 -18.43
N ARG A 302 -14.03 26.56 -17.31
CA ARG A 302 -13.88 28.02 -17.17
C ARG A 302 -12.76 28.43 -16.23
N GLU A 303 -12.57 27.69 -15.13
CA GLU A 303 -11.74 28.14 -13.99
C GLU A 303 -10.40 27.39 -13.88
N GLY A 304 -10.15 26.36 -14.72
CA GLY A 304 -8.89 25.61 -14.71
C GLY A 304 -8.91 24.39 -13.77
N PRO A 305 -7.76 23.92 -13.28
CA PRO A 305 -7.68 22.69 -12.50
C PRO A 305 -8.39 22.81 -11.14
N ILE A 306 -9.37 21.93 -10.91
CA ILE A 306 -10.15 21.84 -9.68
C ILE A 306 -9.44 20.96 -8.66
N GLU A 307 -8.94 19.80 -9.10
CA GLU A 307 -8.36 18.79 -8.23
C GLU A 307 -7.32 17.97 -8.98
N GLU A 308 -6.26 17.59 -8.27
CA GLU A 308 -5.25 16.66 -8.74
C GLU A 308 -5.33 15.38 -7.91
N VAL A 309 -5.54 14.26 -8.58
CA VAL A 309 -5.61 12.93 -7.99
C VAL A 309 -4.46 12.09 -8.52
N LEU A 310 -3.69 11.49 -7.61
CA LEU A 310 -2.55 10.66 -7.97
C LEU A 310 -2.94 9.18 -7.89
N PHE A 311 -2.64 8.44 -8.95
CA PHE A 311 -2.79 6.98 -9.00
C PHE A 311 -1.43 6.32 -9.10
N ALA A 312 -1.19 5.31 -8.28
CA ALA A 312 0.03 4.51 -8.37
C ALA A 312 -0.26 3.22 -9.14
N ARG A 313 0.57 2.90 -10.13
CA ARG A 313 0.59 1.58 -10.77
C ARG A 313 1.93 0.93 -10.49
N ASN A 314 1.89 -0.08 -9.63
CA ASN A 314 3.09 -0.77 -9.19
C ASN A 314 3.38 -1.94 -10.14
N PRO A 315 4.67 -2.23 -10.41
CA PRO A 315 5.02 -3.49 -11.07
C PRO A 315 4.45 -4.66 -10.26
N ASP A 316 4.25 -5.80 -10.93
CA ASP A 316 3.84 -7.03 -10.25
C ASP A 316 4.86 -7.33 -9.13
N PRO A 317 4.44 -7.47 -7.87
CA PRO A 317 5.36 -7.84 -6.79
C PRO A 317 6.14 -9.13 -7.09
N ALA A 318 5.58 -10.05 -7.89
CA ALA A 318 6.28 -11.25 -8.35
C ALA A 318 7.50 -10.93 -9.22
N GLU A 319 7.53 -9.78 -9.91
CA GLU A 319 8.72 -9.32 -10.64
C GLU A 319 9.88 -8.99 -9.68
N GLY A 320 9.56 -8.61 -8.44
CA GLY A 320 10.52 -8.37 -7.36
C GLY A 320 10.75 -9.56 -6.44
N ASP A 321 10.15 -10.72 -6.71
CA ASP A 321 10.35 -11.93 -5.91
C ASP A 321 11.70 -12.55 -6.25
N LEU A 322 12.74 -12.07 -5.55
CA LEU A 322 14.12 -12.55 -5.64
C LEU A 322 14.30 -13.89 -4.92
N HIS A 323 13.41 -14.85 -5.16
CA HIS A 323 13.69 -16.23 -4.79
C HIS A 323 14.96 -16.67 -5.51
N ILE A 324 15.80 -17.44 -4.80
CA ILE A 324 17.05 -17.93 -5.37
C ILE A 324 16.67 -18.95 -6.45
N SER A 325 16.78 -18.55 -7.71
CA SER A 325 16.52 -19.46 -8.82
C SER A 325 17.57 -20.58 -8.84
N THR A 326 17.10 -21.79 -9.14
CA THR A 326 17.96 -22.97 -9.30
C THR A 326 18.78 -22.87 -10.58
N ARG A 327 19.81 -23.71 -10.70
CA ARG A 327 20.61 -23.78 -11.93
C ARG A 327 19.76 -24.21 -13.11
N GLU A 328 18.83 -25.12 -12.89
CA GLU A 328 17.92 -25.65 -13.90
C GLU A 328 16.98 -24.55 -14.40
N GLU A 329 16.42 -23.73 -13.50
CA GLU A 329 15.57 -22.59 -13.85
C GLU A 329 16.32 -21.54 -14.67
N ILE A 330 17.54 -21.20 -14.26
CA ILE A 330 18.37 -20.23 -14.99
C ILE A 330 18.81 -20.81 -16.35
N ALA A 331 19.15 -22.10 -16.42
CA ALA A 331 19.49 -22.75 -17.68
C ALA A 331 18.31 -22.78 -18.66
N ALA A 332 17.10 -23.06 -18.16
CA ALA A 332 15.87 -23.02 -18.94
C ALA A 332 15.55 -21.59 -19.42
N ALA A 333 15.72 -20.58 -18.56
CA ALA A 333 15.42 -19.19 -18.90
C ALA A 333 16.40 -18.60 -19.94
N ILE A 334 17.70 -18.92 -19.85
CA ILE A 334 18.73 -18.43 -20.78
C ILE A 334 18.79 -19.29 -22.05
N GLY A 335 18.31 -20.54 -21.99
CA GLY A 335 18.37 -21.50 -23.10
C GLY A 335 19.74 -22.18 -23.25
N THR A 336 20.57 -22.16 -22.20
CA THR A 336 21.88 -22.82 -22.18
C THR A 336 22.28 -23.19 -20.75
N ASP A 337 22.99 -24.29 -20.58
CA ASP A 337 23.57 -24.76 -19.31
C ASP A 337 25.04 -24.30 -19.11
N GLN A 338 25.60 -23.59 -20.09
CA GLN A 338 27.00 -23.18 -20.16
C GLN A 338 27.29 -21.87 -19.42
N PHE A 339 26.87 -21.77 -18.17
CA PHE A 339 27.21 -20.64 -17.31
C PHE A 339 27.86 -21.13 -16.01
N ARG A 340 28.84 -20.36 -15.54
CA ARG A 340 29.64 -20.68 -14.35
C ARG A 340 29.18 -19.80 -13.20
N TYR A 341 28.55 -20.38 -12.19
CA TYR A 341 28.28 -19.68 -10.94
C TYR A 341 29.59 -19.40 -10.21
N THR A 342 30.02 -18.14 -10.20
CA THR A 342 31.00 -17.67 -9.24
C THR A 342 30.28 -17.30 -7.96
N GLN A 343 30.23 -18.21 -6.98
CA GLN A 343 29.73 -17.86 -5.64
C GLN A 343 30.77 -16.98 -4.93
N PRO A 344 30.53 -15.67 -4.74
CA PRO A 344 31.53 -14.78 -4.16
C PRO A 344 31.79 -15.11 -2.68
N LEU A 345 30.76 -15.64 -2.00
CA LEU A 345 30.75 -15.89 -0.57
C LEU A 345 31.57 -17.10 -0.10
N VAL A 346 31.98 -18.01 -1.00
CA VAL A 346 32.83 -19.14 -0.62
C VAL A 346 34.31 -18.73 -0.56
N ALA A 347 34.71 -17.72 -1.33
CA ALA A 347 36.07 -17.20 -1.30
C ALA A 347 36.34 -16.41 0.00
N GLU A 348 35.40 -15.57 0.44
CA GLU A 348 35.51 -14.85 1.72
C GLU A 348 35.30 -15.76 2.94
N LYS A 349 34.41 -16.76 2.86
CA LYS A 349 34.31 -17.73 3.96
C LYS A 349 35.59 -18.53 4.15
N ARG A 350 36.40 -18.79 3.12
CA ARG A 350 37.74 -19.39 3.32
C ARG A 350 38.70 -18.43 4.03
N ALA A 351 38.67 -17.14 3.75
CA ALA A 351 39.51 -16.17 4.47
C ALA A 351 39.05 -15.96 5.93
N ALA A 352 37.74 -15.85 6.17
CA ALA A 352 37.18 -15.66 7.51
C ALA A 352 37.18 -16.94 8.37
N SER A 353 37.05 -18.13 7.78
CA SER A 353 37.17 -19.40 8.52
C SER A 353 38.62 -19.76 8.86
N ILE A 354 39.61 -19.19 8.16
CA ILE A 354 41.02 -19.29 8.57
C ILE A 354 41.29 -18.41 9.82
N GLU A 355 40.63 -17.26 9.99
CA GLU A 355 40.74 -16.47 11.23
C GLU A 355 39.87 -16.99 12.39
N LEU A 356 38.72 -17.61 12.11
CA LEU A 356 37.87 -18.21 13.15
C LEU A 356 38.29 -19.64 13.56
N GLY A 357 39.11 -20.33 12.76
CA GLY A 357 39.63 -21.67 13.05
C GLY A 357 40.70 -21.74 14.15
N ALA A 358 41.18 -20.60 14.67
CA ALA A 358 42.21 -20.56 15.70
C ALA A 358 41.67 -20.25 17.11
N LYS A 359 40.39 -19.87 17.27
CA LYS A 359 39.72 -19.95 18.57
C LYS A 359 39.25 -21.38 18.79
N ARG A 360 40.23 -22.28 18.97
CA ARG A 360 40.05 -23.61 19.55
C ARG A 360 39.05 -23.53 20.70
N GLU A 361 38.25 -24.58 20.83
CA GLU A 361 37.14 -24.78 21.77
C GLU A 361 37.60 -24.80 23.26
N TYR A 362 38.42 -23.84 23.68
CA TYR A 362 38.90 -23.68 25.05
C TYR A 362 37.75 -23.50 26.04
N TRP A 363 36.60 -23.00 25.60
CA TRP A 363 35.43 -22.86 26.45
C TRP A 363 34.84 -24.22 26.85
N ILE A 364 34.91 -25.24 25.99
CA ILE A 364 34.45 -26.60 26.33
C ILE A 364 35.37 -27.20 27.38
N TRP A 365 36.69 -27.06 27.21
CA TRP A 365 37.65 -27.52 28.21
C TRP A 365 37.55 -26.76 29.54
N ALA A 366 37.28 -25.45 29.51
CA ALA A 366 37.02 -24.67 30.72
C ALA A 366 35.75 -25.14 31.44
N LEU A 367 34.69 -25.47 30.69
CA LEU A 367 33.43 -25.98 31.25
C LEU A 367 33.62 -27.38 31.86
N ILE A 368 34.39 -28.25 31.21
CA ILE A 368 34.77 -29.56 31.76
C ILE A 368 35.59 -29.39 33.04
N ALA A 369 36.59 -28.51 33.05
CA ALA A 369 37.41 -28.25 34.24
C ALA A 369 36.57 -27.72 35.42
N MET A 370 35.62 -26.81 35.15
CA MET A 370 34.70 -26.30 36.17
C MET A 370 33.81 -27.41 36.75
N LEU A 371 33.28 -28.30 35.91
CA LEU A 371 32.49 -29.46 36.36
C LEU A 371 33.30 -30.42 37.21
N VAL A 372 34.57 -30.66 36.87
CA VAL A 372 35.47 -31.51 37.67
C VAL A 372 35.73 -30.91 39.05
N ILE A 373 35.99 -29.60 39.15
CA ILE A 373 36.19 -28.91 40.44
C ILE A 373 34.94 -29.05 41.30
N LEU A 374 33.76 -28.84 40.72
CA LEU A 374 32.49 -28.89 41.43
C LEU A 374 32.18 -30.30 41.94
N ALA A 375 32.48 -31.34 41.15
CA ALA A 375 32.39 -32.73 41.61
C ALA A 375 33.37 -33.03 42.76
N LEU A 376 34.58 -32.47 42.71
CA LEU A 376 35.60 -32.65 43.74
C LEU A 376 35.17 -32.02 45.07
N GLU A 377 34.58 -30.82 45.04
CA GLU A 377 34.02 -30.15 46.21
C GLU A 377 32.90 -30.99 46.86
N ILE A 378 32.01 -31.57 46.06
CA ILE A 378 30.93 -32.44 46.56
C ILE A 378 31.53 -33.65 47.31
N VAL A 379 32.54 -34.30 46.73
CA VAL A 379 33.20 -35.46 47.35
C VAL A 379 33.92 -35.08 48.64
N LEU A 380 34.63 -33.95 48.66
CA LEU A 380 35.31 -33.45 49.85
C LEU A 380 34.30 -33.09 50.95
N GLY A 381 33.20 -32.42 50.59
CA GLY A 381 32.11 -32.10 51.50
C GLY A 381 31.49 -33.34 52.13
N GLN A 382 31.27 -34.41 51.35
CA GLN A 382 30.80 -35.68 51.89
C GLN A 382 31.83 -36.34 52.81
N ARG A 383 33.11 -36.35 52.44
CA ARG A 383 34.16 -37.01 53.24
C ARG A 383 34.43 -36.31 54.57
N PHE A 384 34.39 -34.97 54.60
CA PHE A 384 34.69 -34.19 55.80
C PHE A 384 33.44 -33.75 56.58
N GLY A 385 32.24 -33.85 55.99
CA GLY A 385 30.98 -33.50 56.65
C GLY A 385 30.49 -34.50 57.70
N HIS A 386 31.13 -35.68 57.83
CA HIS A 386 30.74 -36.73 58.76
C HIS A 386 31.42 -36.65 60.14
N TYR A 387 32.15 -35.57 60.45
CA TYR A 387 32.59 -35.34 61.83
C TYR A 387 31.40 -34.86 62.66
N THR A 388 30.66 -35.83 63.17
CA THR A 388 29.64 -35.66 64.20
C THR A 388 30.26 -34.93 65.39
N ALA A 389 29.63 -33.83 65.79
CA ALA A 389 30.01 -33.11 66.99
C ALA A 389 29.97 -34.10 68.18
N PRO A 390 31.01 -34.14 69.03
CA PRO A 390 31.00 -34.99 70.21
C PRO A 390 29.81 -34.57 71.09
N GLU A 391 28.94 -35.54 71.39
CA GLU A 391 27.78 -35.33 72.25
C GLU A 391 28.23 -34.72 73.58
N THR A 392 27.86 -33.46 73.82
CA THR A 392 28.02 -32.84 75.13
C THR A 392 27.15 -33.61 76.13
N PRO A 393 27.73 -34.18 77.22
CA PRO A 393 26.96 -34.90 78.20
C PRO A 393 26.01 -33.94 78.92
N ARG A 394 24.70 -34.22 78.85
CA ARG A 394 23.69 -33.53 79.65
C ARG A 394 23.92 -33.83 81.12
N ARG A 395 24.06 -32.79 81.93
CA ARG A 395 23.96 -32.84 83.39
C ARG A 395 22.51 -32.73 83.83
#